data_AF-A0AAN6VDN5-F1
#
_entry.id   AF-A0AAN6VDN5-F1
#
_cell.length_a   1.000
_cell.length_b   1.000
_cell.length_c   1.000
_cell.angle_alpha   90.00
_cell.angle_beta   90.00
_cell.angle_gamma   90.00
#
_symmetry.space_group_name_H-M   'P 1'
#
loop_
_entity.id
_entity.type
_entity.pdbx_description
1 polymer ?
#
loop_
_entity_poly.entity_id
_entity_poly.type
_entity_poly.pdbx_seq_one_letter_code
_entity_poly.pdbx_strand_id
1 'polypeptide(L)'
;MSYGPRPSRLCLLSNLPEKQVGDKVRFLGCVASYSLALGVLSLEHRLPEETLSVTALVDVNLILQSLGSDQTRIGEWVNVIGYITDIAPPADGKGSNHGSPTVHTQAALLWSTGPLDIRRYETSVKGLS
;
A
#
# COMPACT_ATOMS: atom_id res chain seq x y z
N MET A 1 -27.92 1.84 -16.94
CA MET A 1 -27.37 2.63 -15.82
C MET A 1 -25.90 2.31 -15.71
N SER A 2 -25.02 3.24 -16.09
CA SER A 2 -23.58 3.03 -15.99
C SER A 2 -23.16 3.22 -14.54
N TYR A 3 -23.03 2.13 -13.79
CA TYR A 3 -22.39 2.18 -12.47
C TYR A 3 -20.94 2.57 -12.71
N GLY A 4 -20.56 3.76 -12.24
CA GLY A 4 -19.16 4.18 -12.24
C GLY A 4 -18.29 3.17 -11.49
N PRO A 5 -16.96 3.26 -11.62
CA PRO A 5 -16.05 2.35 -10.93
C PRO A 5 -16.34 2.36 -9.42
N ARG A 6 -16.30 1.17 -8.79
CA ARG A 6 -16.60 1.02 -7.36
C ARG A 6 -15.82 2.04 -6.52
N PRO A 7 -16.43 2.63 -5.47
CA PRO A 7 -15.72 3.53 -4.57
C PRO A 7 -14.62 2.75 -3.83
N SER A 8 -13.49 3.41 -3.55
CA SER A 8 -12.43 2.80 -2.73
C SER A 8 -12.83 2.83 -1.25
N ARG A 9 -12.41 1.81 -0.50
CA ARG A 9 -12.60 1.72 0.94
C ARG A 9 -11.34 2.17 1.66
N LEU A 10 -11.44 3.22 2.47
CA LEU A 10 -10.34 3.67 3.32
C LEU A 10 -10.09 2.66 4.43
N CYS A 11 -8.87 2.17 4.57
CA CYS A 11 -8.48 1.24 5.63
C CYS A 11 -7.03 1.43 6.06
N LEU A 12 -6.71 0.89 7.23
CA LEU A 12 -5.33 0.78 7.71
C LEU A 12 -4.58 -0.28 6.92
N LEU A 13 -3.25 -0.16 6.88
CA LEU A 13 -2.37 -1.12 6.24
C LEU A 13 -2.47 -2.49 6.94
N SER A 14 -2.62 -2.51 8.27
CA SER A 14 -2.87 -3.70 9.09
C SER A 14 -4.16 -4.44 8.72
N ASN A 15 -5.16 -3.76 8.15
CA ASN A 15 -6.46 -4.33 7.83
C ASN A 15 -6.54 -4.83 6.37
N LEU A 16 -5.45 -4.70 5.60
CA LEU A 16 -5.39 -5.20 4.23
C LEU A 16 -5.54 -6.73 4.11
N PRO A 17 -5.00 -7.57 5.02
CA PRO A 17 -5.17 -9.02 4.96
C PRO A 17 -6.63 -9.49 5.07
N GLU A 18 -7.52 -8.65 5.61
CA GLU A 18 -8.95 -8.94 5.74
C GLU A 18 -9.74 -8.60 4.47
N LYS A 19 -9.11 -8.01 3.45
CA LYS A 19 -9.77 -7.60 2.21
C LYS A 19 -9.75 -8.72 1.18
N GLN A 20 -10.75 -8.72 0.30
CA GLN A 20 -10.89 -9.74 -0.72
C GLN A 20 -10.21 -9.30 -2.02
N VAL A 21 -9.73 -10.28 -2.79
CA VAL A 21 -9.21 -10.04 -4.14
C VAL A 21 -10.27 -9.30 -4.98
N GLY A 22 -9.84 -8.25 -5.67
CA GLY A 22 -10.72 -7.36 -6.44
C GLY A 22 -11.34 -6.21 -5.63
N ASP A 23 -11.20 -6.17 -4.29
CA ASP A 23 -11.61 -5.02 -3.50
C ASP A 23 -10.77 -3.79 -3.86
N LYS A 24 -11.46 -2.66 -4.07
CA LYS A 24 -10.80 -1.37 -4.24
C LYS A 24 -10.53 -0.74 -2.88
N VAL A 25 -9.26 -0.58 -2.54
CA VAL A 25 -8.80 -0.08 -1.25
C VAL A 25 -8.16 1.30 -1.39
N ARG A 26 -8.21 2.07 -0.30
CA ARG A 26 -7.40 3.26 -0.08
C ARG A 26 -6.67 3.08 1.25
N PHE A 27 -5.36 3.15 1.23
CA PHE A 27 -4.56 3.03 2.44
C PHE A 27 -3.32 3.91 2.36
N LEU A 28 -2.63 4.01 3.49
CA LEU A 28 -1.42 4.77 3.66
C LEU A 28 -0.31 3.79 4.07
N GLY A 29 0.87 3.94 3.48
CA GLY A 29 2.05 3.16 3.85
C GLY A 29 3.35 3.95 3.71
N CYS A 30 4.36 3.55 4.48
CA CYS A 30 5.70 4.08 4.38
C CYS A 30 6.50 3.24 3.39
N VAL A 31 7.14 3.88 2.42
CA VAL A 31 8.01 3.20 1.46
C VAL A 31 9.19 2.56 2.19
N ALA A 32 9.27 1.24 2.15
CA ALA A 32 10.37 0.45 2.68
C ALA A 32 11.42 0.13 1.59
N SER A 33 10.95 -0.21 0.38
CA SER A 33 11.80 -0.47 -0.78
C SER A 33 11.04 -0.30 -2.09
N TYR A 34 11.80 -0.20 -3.18
CA TYR A 34 11.26 -0.16 -4.55
C TYR A 34 12.11 -1.06 -5.46
N SER A 35 11.48 -2.04 -6.11
CA SER A 35 12.10 -2.79 -7.21
C SER A 35 11.77 -2.12 -8.54
N LEU A 36 12.79 -1.52 -9.15
CA LEU A 36 12.71 -0.96 -10.50
C LEU A 36 12.45 -2.04 -11.56
N ALA A 37 13.01 -3.24 -11.37
CA ALA A 37 12.89 -4.34 -12.32
C ALA A 37 11.45 -4.88 -12.40
N LEU A 38 10.78 -4.96 -11.25
CA LEU A 38 9.41 -5.47 -11.15
C LEU A 38 8.35 -4.37 -11.20
N GLY A 39 8.73 -3.10 -10.96
CA GLY A 39 7.77 -2.01 -10.76
C GLY A 39 6.94 -2.22 -9.50
N VAL A 40 7.56 -2.65 -8.40
CA VAL A 40 6.86 -2.97 -7.13
C VAL A 40 7.42 -2.17 -5.96
N LEU A 41 6.55 -1.48 -5.23
CA LEU A 41 6.86 -0.84 -3.95
C LEU A 41 6.52 -1.78 -2.79
N SER A 42 7.44 -1.89 -1.83
CA SER A 42 7.13 -2.47 -0.53
C SER A 42 6.74 -1.34 0.43
N LEU A 43 5.52 -1.40 0.95
CA LEU A 43 5.01 -0.44 1.93
C LEU A 43 4.79 -1.12 3.27
N GLU A 44 5.23 -0.46 4.33
CA GLU A 44 5.13 -0.94 5.71
C GLU A 44 4.56 0.13 6.62
N HIS A 45 4.12 -0.28 7.80
CA HIS A 45 3.70 0.64 8.85
C HIS A 45 4.86 0.85 9.84
N ARG A 46 5.43 2.07 9.89
CA ARG A 46 6.61 2.38 10.71
C ARG A 46 6.25 2.86 12.13
N LEU A 47 5.30 2.21 12.80
CA LEU A 47 5.00 2.51 14.20
C LEU A 47 5.58 1.44 15.13
N PRO A 48 6.37 1.82 16.15
CA PRO A 48 6.98 0.86 17.08
C PRO A 48 5.98 0.03 17.91
N GLU A 49 4.72 0.44 17.99
CA GLU A 49 3.71 -0.16 18.90
C GLU A 49 2.86 -1.26 18.24
N GLU A 50 2.97 -1.49 16.93
CA GLU A 50 2.18 -2.54 16.28
C GLU A 50 2.87 -3.90 16.35
N THR A 51 2.20 -4.87 16.96
CA THR A 51 2.68 -6.26 17.15
C THR A 51 2.72 -7.07 15.84
N LEU A 52 2.03 -6.62 14.78
CA LEU A 52 1.93 -7.29 13.49
C LEU A 52 2.27 -6.32 12.35
N SER A 53 3.50 -6.39 11.84
CA SER A 53 3.93 -5.58 10.70
C SER A 53 3.39 -6.17 9.39
N VAL A 54 2.25 -5.69 8.89
CA VAL A 54 1.80 -6.05 7.54
C VAL A 54 2.70 -5.37 6.51
N THR A 55 3.02 -6.08 5.43
CA THR A 55 3.74 -5.55 4.27
C THR A 55 2.82 -5.55 3.06
N ALA A 56 2.62 -4.40 2.44
CA ALA A 56 1.89 -4.28 1.18
C ALA A 56 2.87 -4.22 0.01
N LEU A 57 2.78 -5.19 -0.91
CA LEU A 57 3.52 -5.20 -2.16
C LEU A 57 2.64 -4.58 -3.25
N VAL A 58 2.99 -3.36 -3.65
CA VAL A 58 2.20 -2.52 -4.53
C VAL A 58 2.82 -2.50 -5.93
N ASP A 59 2.17 -3.15 -6.88
CA ASP A 59 2.48 -3.06 -8.30
C ASP A 59 2.09 -1.68 -8.83
N VAL A 60 3.07 -0.92 -9.33
CA VAL A 60 2.90 0.43 -9.87
C VAL A 60 3.04 0.50 -11.39
N ASN A 61 3.10 -0.63 -12.10
CA ASN A 61 3.33 -0.66 -13.56
C ASN A 61 2.30 0.14 -14.35
N LEU A 62 1.04 0.19 -13.89
CA LEU A 62 -0.04 0.96 -14.53
C LEU A 62 0.10 2.49 -14.36
N ILE A 63 0.91 2.94 -13.41
CA ILE A 63 1.04 4.36 -13.05
C ILE A 63 2.50 4.87 -13.17
N LEU A 64 3.40 4.12 -13.79
CA LEU A 64 4.82 4.50 -13.90
C LEU A 64 5.03 5.88 -14.51
N GLN A 65 4.23 6.25 -15.51
CA GLN A 65 4.36 7.55 -16.20
C GLN A 65 3.99 8.75 -15.32
N SER A 66 3.18 8.54 -14.28
CA SER A 66 2.77 9.57 -13.33
C SER A 66 3.51 9.48 -11.99
N LEU A 67 4.42 8.51 -11.83
CA LEU A 67 5.17 8.30 -10.61
C LEU A 67 6.37 9.27 -10.56
N GLY A 68 6.41 10.12 -9.54
CA GLY A 68 7.55 10.99 -9.25
C GLY A 68 8.60 10.33 -8.36
N SER A 69 9.77 10.96 -8.27
CA SER A 69 10.90 10.47 -7.48
C SER A 69 10.59 10.37 -5.99
N ASP A 70 9.78 11.29 -5.47
CA ASP A 70 9.46 11.33 -4.03
C ASP A 70 8.62 10.11 -3.63
N GLN A 71 7.72 9.67 -4.49
CA GLN A 71 6.83 8.53 -4.25
C GLN A 71 7.54 7.17 -4.16
N THR A 72 8.79 7.09 -4.63
CA THR A 72 9.62 5.86 -4.57
C THR A 72 10.71 5.95 -3.51
N ARG A 73 10.81 7.07 -2.81
CA ARG A 73 11.86 7.34 -1.82
C ARG A 73 11.61 6.57 -0.53
N ILE A 74 12.60 5.81 -0.08
CA ILE A 74 12.54 5.11 1.20
C ILE A 74 12.25 6.10 2.34
N GLY A 75 11.26 5.79 3.17
CA GLY A 75 10.79 6.63 4.27
C GLY A 75 9.68 7.61 3.90
N GLU A 76 9.32 7.74 2.62
CA GLU A 76 8.19 8.56 2.22
C GLU A 76 6.86 7.89 2.59
N TRP A 77 5.92 8.68 3.10
CA TRP A 77 4.56 8.23 3.35
C TRP A 77 3.67 8.50 2.14
N VAL A 78 3.18 7.43 1.52
CA VAL A 78 2.38 7.49 0.30
C VAL A 78 0.96 6.98 0.54
N ASN A 79 -0.01 7.69 -0.03
CA ASN A 79 -1.38 7.21 -0.16
C ASN A 79 -1.47 6.36 -1.43
N VAL A 80 -2.18 5.25 -1.34
CA VAL A 80 -2.43 4.34 -2.45
C VAL A 80 -3.93 4.15 -2.60
N ILE A 81 -4.44 4.27 -3.83
CA ILE A 81 -5.70 3.67 -4.25
C ILE A 81 -5.36 2.55 -5.21
N GLY A 82 -5.82 1.35 -4.91
CA GLY A 82 -5.52 0.16 -5.70
C GLY A 82 -6.53 -0.96 -5.49
N TYR A 83 -6.29 -2.08 -6.15
CA TYR A 83 -7.09 -3.29 -6.04
C TYR A 83 -6.28 -4.39 -5.40
N ILE A 84 -6.87 -5.13 -4.47
CA ILE A 84 -6.24 -6.33 -3.90
C ILE A 84 -6.10 -7.39 -5.00
N THR A 85 -4.93 -8.01 -5.08
CA THR A 85 -4.62 -9.05 -6.06
C THR A 85 -4.08 -10.30 -5.37
N ASP A 86 -4.25 -11.46 -5.99
CA ASP A 86 -3.60 -12.72 -5.61
C ASP A 86 -2.30 -12.97 -6.40
N ILE A 87 -2.06 -12.18 -7.44
CA ILE A 87 -0.84 -12.24 -8.24
C ILE A 87 0.33 -11.76 -7.38
N ALA A 88 1.13 -12.72 -6.93
CA ALA A 88 2.43 -12.42 -6.35
C ALA A 88 3.36 -11.88 -7.45
N PRO A 89 4.05 -10.75 -7.22
CA PRO A 89 5.07 -10.31 -8.15
C PRO A 89 6.19 -11.37 -8.24
N PRO A 90 6.87 -11.46 -9.41
CA PRO A 90 8.00 -12.37 -9.57
C PRO A 90 9.00 -12.18 -8.42
N ALA A 91 9.46 -13.26 -7.81
CA ALA A 91 10.33 -13.17 -6.64
C ALA A 91 11.70 -12.61 -7.04
N ASP A 92 12.01 -11.37 -6.65
CA ASP A 92 13.36 -10.81 -6.72
C ASP A 92 14.23 -11.34 -5.57
N GLY A 93 14.54 -12.65 -5.56
CA GLY A 93 15.68 -13.29 -4.86
C GLY A 93 15.97 -12.99 -3.37
N LYS A 94 15.18 -12.15 -2.69
CA LYS A 94 15.30 -11.80 -1.27
C LYS A 94 14.01 -12.25 -0.62
N GLY A 95 14.05 -13.46 -0.07
CA GLY A 95 12.95 -14.04 0.69
C GLY A 95 12.43 -13.02 1.70
N SER A 96 11.12 -12.80 1.70
CA SER A 96 10.45 -12.04 2.74
C SER A 96 10.79 -12.69 4.08
N ASN A 97 11.28 -11.88 5.01
CA ASN A 97 11.61 -12.29 6.35
C ASN A 97 10.41 -13.03 6.98
N HIS A 98 10.65 -14.23 7.51
CA HIS A 98 9.62 -15.11 8.04
C HIS A 98 8.79 -14.44 9.16
N GLY A 99 7.48 -14.26 8.95
CA GLY A 99 6.52 -14.08 10.04
C GLY A 99 5.40 -13.07 9.80
N SER A 100 5.52 -12.16 8.83
CA SER A 100 4.61 -11.02 8.72
C SER A 100 3.65 -11.13 7.50
N PRO A 101 2.36 -10.73 7.63
CA PRO A 101 1.40 -10.90 6.54
C PRO A 101 1.78 -10.02 5.35
N THR A 102 1.81 -10.61 4.15
CA THR A 102 2.07 -9.89 2.90
C THR A 102 0.80 -9.79 2.07
N VAL A 103 0.47 -8.59 1.58
CA VAL A 103 -0.71 -8.35 0.73
C VAL A 103 -0.28 -7.73 -0.58
N HIS A 104 -0.79 -8.25 -1.71
CA HIS A 104 -0.50 -7.70 -3.02
C HIS A 104 -1.60 -6.73 -3.46
N THR A 105 -1.20 -5.63 -4.07
CA THR A 105 -2.12 -4.61 -4.56
C THR A 105 -1.63 -4.06 -5.89
N GLN A 106 -2.54 -3.91 -6.86
CA GLN A 106 -2.26 -3.16 -8.08
C GLN A 106 -2.70 -1.70 -7.91
N ALA A 107 -1.76 -0.76 -8.05
CA ALA A 107 -2.03 0.66 -7.89
C ALA A 107 -2.77 1.24 -9.11
N ALA A 108 -3.82 2.01 -8.82
CA ALA A 108 -4.53 2.84 -9.79
C ALA A 108 -4.22 4.34 -9.59
N LEU A 109 -3.85 4.73 -8.36
CA LEU A 109 -3.40 6.08 -8.03
C LEU A 109 -2.47 6.01 -6.83
N LEU A 110 -1.40 6.82 -6.86
CA LEU A 110 -0.44 6.93 -5.76
C LEU A 110 0.04 8.37 -5.63
N TRP A 111 0.11 8.89 -4.41
CA TRP A 111 0.63 10.23 -4.16
C TRP A 111 1.31 10.35 -2.80
N SER A 112 2.31 11.22 -2.72
CA SER A 112 2.97 11.60 -1.48
C SER A 112 2.01 12.33 -0.55
N THR A 113 2.11 12.07 0.75
CA THR A 113 1.26 12.71 1.76
C THR A 113 1.82 14.06 2.20
N GLY A 114 3.11 14.31 1.98
CA GLY A 114 3.80 15.48 2.55
C GLY A 114 3.97 15.35 4.07
N PRO A 115 4.10 16.47 4.81
CA PRO A 115 4.18 16.44 6.26
C PRO A 115 2.95 15.75 6.87
N LEU A 116 3.16 14.60 7.52
CA LEU A 116 2.10 13.77 8.03
C LEU A 116 2.25 13.54 9.54
N ASP A 117 1.19 13.80 10.29
CA ASP A 117 0.99 13.27 11.63
C ASP A 117 0.30 11.91 11.55
N ILE A 118 1.10 10.84 11.64
CA ILE A 118 0.62 9.46 11.50
C ILE A 118 -0.39 9.09 12.58
N ARG A 119 -0.22 9.59 13.81
CA ARG A 119 -1.11 9.28 14.95
C ARG A 119 -2.49 9.87 14.72
N ARG A 120 -2.55 11.11 14.21
CA ARG A 120 -3.81 11.76 13.84
C ARG A 120 -4.51 11.05 12.69
N TYR A 121 -3.76 10.60 11.68
CA TYR A 121 -4.31 9.85 10.55
C TYR A 121 -4.99 8.55 11.02
N GLU A 122 -4.29 7.73 11.79
CA GLU A 122 -4.85 6.47 12.30
C GLU A 122 -6.08 6.68 13.15
N THR A 123 -6.05 7.66 14.07
CA THR A 123 -7.21 7.98 14.93
C THR A 123 -8.43 8.33 14.08
N SER A 124 -8.22 9.09 13.00
CA SER A 124 -9.29 9.46 12.08
C SER A 124 -9.83 8.26 11.30
N VAL A 125 -8.96 7.35 10.85
CA VAL A 125 -9.37 6.13 10.13
C VAL A 125 -10.08 5.13 11.04
N LYS A 126 -9.57 4.92 12.26
CA LYS A 126 -10.19 4.07 13.30
C LYS A 126 -11.56 4.60 13.72
N GLY A 127 -11.80 5.92 13.66
CA GLY A 127 -13.11 6.51 13.91
C GLY A 127 -14.13 6.35 12.77
N LEU A 128 -13.72 5.84 11.60
CA LEU A 128 -14.57 5.64 10.42
C LEU A 128 -14.99 4.16 10.21
N SER A 129 -14.46 3.24 11.02
CA SER A 129 -14.72 1.79 10.93
C SER A 129 -15.90 1.34 11.78
#